data_AF-A0A7K5Z3H9-F1
#
_entry.id   AF-A0A7K5Z3H9-F1
#
_cell.length_a   1.000
_cell.length_b   1.000
_cell.length_c   1.000
_cell.angle_alpha   90.00
_cell.angle_beta   90.00
_cell.angle_gamma   90.00
#
_symmetry.space_group_name_H-M   'P 1'
#
loop_
_entity.id
_entity.type
_entity.pdbx_description
1 polymer ?
#
loop_
_entity_poly.entity_id
_entity_poly.type
_entity_poly.pdbx_seq_one_letter_code
_entity_poly.pdbx_strand_id
1 'polypeptide(L)'
;MVNERRNGSLLVQLGPKLQAYPEKLLRQRRGHNGQPEYLIQWSIANLEERAVGGSSASSAETKPQNISMWMSAEEVCASCPALLGNRKLEGQWVKEEKAARLFPADVPLDEASLLEMKADVRSLVQRAGRQMAETGAPESSILNTMHVLSAYASIVSLASAFKETGALGLLMKMLCHKEKQIHCSASKMLRALASHDAGSWAHVLLSLSQQDGVEQHMDFDSRYTLLELFAETTSSEEHCMSFEGIHLPQV
;
A
#
# COMPACT_ATOMS: atom_id res chain seq x y z
N MET A 1 -13.93 22.62 -14.15
CA MET A 1 -14.15 23.16 -12.79
C MET A 1 -13.04 24.15 -12.51
N VAL A 2 -13.35 25.45 -12.41
CA VAL A 2 -12.35 26.49 -12.13
C VAL A 2 -12.28 26.64 -10.62
N ASN A 3 -11.19 26.17 -10.01
CA ASN A 3 -10.98 26.32 -8.57
C ASN A 3 -10.52 27.76 -8.30
N GLU A 4 -11.40 28.58 -7.73
CA GLU A 4 -11.03 29.92 -7.24
C GLU A 4 -10.09 29.81 -6.04
N ARG A 5 -9.09 30.69 -5.96
CA ARG A 5 -8.15 30.76 -4.84
C ARG A 5 -8.44 32.03 -4.04
N ARG A 6 -8.71 31.87 -2.74
CA ARG A 6 -8.86 33.01 -1.82
C ARG A 6 -7.78 32.93 -0.76
N ASN A 7 -6.96 33.98 -0.65
CA ASN A 7 -5.83 34.05 0.28
C ASN A 7 -4.83 32.88 0.16
N GLY A 8 -4.61 32.39 -1.06
CA GLY A 8 -3.71 31.27 -1.36
C GLY A 8 -4.25 29.87 -1.03
N SER A 9 -5.47 29.76 -0.48
CA SER A 9 -6.12 28.49 -0.18
C SER A 9 -7.17 28.13 -1.24
N LEU A 10 -7.31 26.83 -1.50
CA LEU A 10 -8.22 26.22 -2.46
C LEU A 10 -9.67 26.34 -1.97
N LEU A 11 -10.53 26.96 -2.78
CA LEU A 11 -11.98 26.87 -2.60
C LEU A 11 -12.51 25.73 -3.45
N VAL A 12 -13.23 24.82 -2.79
CA VAL A 12 -13.91 23.71 -3.46
C VAL A 12 -15.40 24.01 -3.52
N GLN A 13 -15.95 24.09 -4.73
CA GLN A 13 -17.40 24.22 -4.92
C GLN A 13 -18.05 22.85 -4.78
N LEU A 14 -18.87 22.68 -3.74
CA LEU A 14 -19.61 21.43 -3.47
C LEU A 14 -21.01 21.43 -4.12
N GLY A 15 -21.46 22.58 -4.62
CA GLY A 15 -22.72 22.73 -5.34
C GLY A 15 -22.99 24.19 -5.71
N PRO A 16 -24.15 24.50 -6.32
CA PRO A 16 -24.47 25.85 -6.83
C PRO A 16 -24.44 26.95 -5.77
N LYS A 17 -24.57 26.59 -4.48
CA LYS A 17 -24.65 27.51 -3.35
C LYS A 17 -23.71 27.17 -2.18
N LEU A 18 -22.92 26.10 -2.28
CA LEU A 18 -22.08 25.61 -1.17
C LEU A 18 -20.60 25.63 -1.54
N GLN A 19 -19.81 26.30 -0.71
CA GLN A 19 -18.35 26.38 -0.86
C GLN A 19 -17.68 25.81 0.40
N ALA A 20 -16.72 24.92 0.19
CA ALA A 20 -15.83 24.45 1.25
C ALA A 20 -14.49 25.17 1.13
N TYR A 21 -13.99 25.64 2.27
CA TYR A 21 -12.65 26.18 2.38
C TYR A 21 -11.95 25.60 3.62
N PRO A 22 -10.62 25.42 3.55
CA PRO A 22 -9.86 24.89 4.66
C PRO A 22 -9.72 25.97 5.73
N GLU A 23 -10.18 25.66 6.95
CA GLU A 23 -10.26 26.60 8.07
C GLU A 23 -9.05 26.44 8.99
N LYS A 24 -8.75 25.21 9.43
CA LYS A 24 -7.75 24.93 10.48
C LYS A 24 -7.05 23.59 10.29
N LEU A 25 -5.75 23.55 10.56
CA LEU A 25 -5.02 22.31 10.80
C LEU A 25 -5.28 21.86 12.25
N LEU A 26 -5.83 20.65 12.43
CA LEU A 26 -6.17 20.10 13.74
C LEU A 26 -5.08 19.20 14.31
N ARG A 27 -4.54 18.28 13.50
CA ARG A 27 -3.58 17.25 13.95
C ARG A 27 -2.62 16.86 12.85
N GLN A 28 -1.49 16.29 13.24
CA GLN A 28 -0.51 15.67 12.36
C GLN A 28 -0.23 14.24 12.83
N ARG A 29 -0.07 13.30 11.89
CA ARG A 29 0.34 11.91 12.15
C ARG A 29 1.37 11.46 11.11
N ARG A 30 2.03 10.33 11.36
CA ARG A 30 2.75 9.62 10.29
C ARG A 30 1.78 8.68 9.59
N GLY A 31 1.68 8.79 8.27
CA GLY A 31 0.94 7.87 7.41
C GLY A 31 1.65 6.52 7.29
N HIS A 32 0.99 5.56 6.63
CA HIS A 32 1.51 4.21 6.43
C HIS A 32 2.80 4.16 5.59
N ASN A 33 3.05 5.20 4.80
CA ASN A 33 4.25 5.41 3.99
C ASN A 33 5.38 6.16 4.75
N GLY A 34 5.19 6.45 6.05
CA GLY A 34 6.14 7.21 6.86
C GLY A 34 6.13 8.72 6.61
N GLN A 35 5.33 9.22 5.66
CA GLN A 35 5.18 10.65 5.36
C GLN A 35 4.20 11.31 6.35
N PRO A 36 4.34 12.62 6.61
CA PRO A 36 3.41 13.31 7.49
C PRO A 36 2.06 13.52 6.81
N GLU A 37 1.00 13.10 7.48
CA GLU A 37 -0.39 13.39 7.13
C GLU A 37 -0.97 14.41 8.11
N TYR A 38 -1.85 15.27 7.60
CA TYR A 38 -2.39 16.42 8.29
C TYR A 38 -3.92 16.35 8.28
N LEU A 39 -4.54 16.45 9.46
CA LEU A 39 -5.99 16.54 9.60
C LEU A 39 -6.40 18.00 9.44
N ILE A 40 -7.01 18.33 8.31
CA ILE A 40 -7.50 19.66 7.99
C ILE A 40 -9.01 19.70 8.25
N GLN A 41 -9.45 20.69 9.01
CA GLN A 41 -10.84 21.06 9.15
C GLN A 41 -11.22 22.00 8.02
N TRP A 42 -12.26 21.63 7.29
CA TRP A 42 -12.90 22.38 6.22
C TRP A 42 -14.25 22.89 6.69
N SER A 43 -14.49 24.17 6.56
CA SER A 43 -15.78 24.78 6.85
C SER A 43 -16.59 24.91 5.56
N ILE A 44 -17.85 24.49 5.61
CA ILE A 44 -18.80 24.65 4.51
C ILE A 44 -19.60 25.93 4.75
N ALA A 45 -19.47 26.89 3.84
CA ALA A 45 -20.26 28.12 3.85
C ALA A 45 -21.33 28.08 2.75
N ASN A 46 -22.52 28.56 3.09
CA ASN A 46 -23.58 28.83 2.13
C ASN A 46 -23.40 30.25 1.55
N LEU A 47 -23.40 30.38 0.23
CA LEU A 47 -23.17 31.65 -0.47
C LEU A 47 -24.32 32.65 -0.25
N GLU A 48 -25.51 32.17 0.09
CA GLU A 48 -26.77 32.94 0.18
C GLU A 48 -26.84 33.88 1.39
N GLU A 49 -26.06 33.64 2.46
CA GLU A 49 -26.03 34.50 3.66
C GLU A 49 -25.22 35.80 3.47
N ARG A 50 -24.40 35.89 2.41
CA ARG A 50 -23.41 36.97 2.26
C ARG A 50 -23.84 38.11 1.33
N ALA A 51 -24.97 37.99 0.65
CA ALA A 51 -25.35 38.91 -0.43
C ALA A 51 -26.41 39.96 -0.06
N VAL A 52 -27.06 39.91 1.11
CA VAL A 52 -28.11 40.89 1.44
C VAL A 52 -27.89 41.45 2.85
N GLY A 53 -27.33 42.66 2.90
CA GLY A 53 -27.49 43.52 4.07
C GLY A 53 -28.95 43.96 4.17
N GLY A 54 -29.64 43.59 5.26
CA GLY A 54 -30.99 44.08 5.54
C GLY A 54 -31.77 43.27 6.57
N SER A 55 -31.77 43.76 7.81
CA SER A 55 -32.79 43.62 8.87
C SER A 55 -33.54 42.29 9.14
N SER A 56 -33.31 41.83 10.38
CA SER A 56 -34.28 41.30 11.36
C SER A 56 -34.72 39.82 11.32
N ALA A 57 -34.58 39.21 12.51
CA ALA A 57 -35.28 38.05 13.06
C ALA A 57 -34.94 36.64 12.55
N SER A 58 -33.86 36.06 13.06
CA SER A 58 -33.93 34.98 14.07
C SER A 58 -32.52 34.48 14.34
N SER A 59 -32.10 34.57 15.61
CA SER A 59 -30.86 33.97 16.08
C SER A 59 -31.07 32.45 16.15
N ALA A 60 -30.90 31.79 15.01
CA ALA A 60 -30.58 30.37 14.99
C ALA A 60 -29.07 30.31 14.76
N GLU A 61 -28.33 29.83 15.76
CA GLU A 61 -26.91 29.50 15.61
C GLU A 61 -26.76 28.43 14.52
N THR A 62 -26.66 28.84 13.26
CA THR A 62 -26.27 27.98 12.14
C THR A 62 -24.78 27.69 12.31
N LYS A 63 -24.48 26.70 13.15
CA LYS A 63 -23.12 26.15 13.29
C LYS A 63 -22.58 25.86 11.89
N PRO A 64 -21.42 26.42 11.49
CA PRO A 64 -20.81 26.06 10.22
C PRO A 64 -20.60 24.54 10.20
N GLN A 65 -21.09 23.88 9.16
CA GLN A 65 -20.86 22.45 8.99
C GLN A 65 -19.39 22.25 8.66
N ASN A 66 -18.67 21.65 9.60
CA ASN A 66 -17.25 21.42 9.49
C ASN A 66 -17.00 19.94 9.17
N ILE A 67 -16.20 19.68 8.14
CA ILE A 67 -15.71 18.34 7.79
C ILE A 67 -14.22 18.30 8.07
N SER A 68 -13.75 17.22 8.71
CA SER A 68 -12.32 17.01 8.92
C SER A 68 -11.81 15.94 7.96
N MET A 69 -10.70 16.20 7.27
CA MET A 69 -10.12 15.31 6.28
C MET A 69 -8.60 15.18 6.49
N TRP A 70 -8.09 13.95 6.46
CA TRP A 70 -6.66 13.70 6.43
C TRP A 70 -6.13 13.92 5.02
N MET A 71 -5.04 14.68 4.91
CA MET A 71 -4.40 15.03 3.65
C MET A 71 -2.88 14.85 3.77
N SER A 72 -2.22 14.54 2.66
CA SER A 72 -0.76 14.43 2.60
C SER A 72 -0.09 15.80 2.67
N ALA A 73 1.22 15.82 2.91
CA ALA A 73 2.01 17.06 2.88
C ALA A 73 1.90 17.79 1.54
N GLU A 74 1.93 17.03 0.43
CA GLU A 74 1.83 17.56 -0.92
C GLU A 74 0.44 18.16 -1.18
N GLU A 75 -0.61 17.47 -0.75
CA GLU A 75 -1.99 17.91 -0.89
C GLU A 75 -2.28 19.17 -0.07
N VAL A 76 -1.75 19.27 1.15
CA VAL A 76 -1.87 20.47 1.99
C VAL A 76 -1.07 21.64 1.40
N CYS A 77 0.14 21.40 0.88
CA CYS A 77 0.90 22.44 0.19
C CYS A 77 0.17 22.97 -1.05
N ALA A 78 -0.52 22.10 -1.79
CA ALA A 78 -1.30 22.49 -2.96
C ALA A 78 -2.62 23.20 -2.58
N SER A 79 -3.25 22.79 -1.48
CA SER A 79 -4.61 23.21 -1.13
C SER A 79 -4.68 24.34 -0.11
N CYS A 80 -3.80 24.39 0.87
CA CYS A 80 -3.84 25.39 1.94
C CYS A 80 -2.46 25.68 2.54
N PRO A 81 -1.51 26.21 1.74
CA PRO A 81 -0.15 26.50 2.20
C PRO A 81 -0.12 27.52 3.35
N ALA A 82 -1.13 28.39 3.46
CA ALA A 82 -1.23 29.37 4.53
C ALA A 82 -1.50 28.75 5.92
N LEU A 83 -2.13 27.58 5.98
CA LEU A 83 -2.41 26.87 7.25
C LEU A 83 -1.20 26.15 7.82
N LEU A 84 -0.17 25.91 7.01
CA LEU A 84 1.14 25.43 7.43
C LEU A 84 2.00 26.55 8.05
N GLY A 85 1.42 27.74 8.27
CA GLY A 85 2.10 29.00 8.55
C GLY A 85 3.25 28.88 9.55
N ASN A 86 4.44 29.32 9.14
CA ASN A 86 5.69 29.68 9.83
C ASN A 86 6.03 29.08 11.21
N ARG A 87 5.39 27.98 11.64
CA ARG A 87 5.95 27.07 12.62
C ARG A 87 7.10 26.40 11.91
N LYS A 88 8.27 26.98 12.14
CA LYS A 88 9.56 26.32 12.14
C LYS A 88 9.38 24.80 12.06
N LEU A 89 9.94 24.24 11.00
CA LEU A 89 10.39 22.85 10.82
C LEU A 89 11.36 22.40 11.95
N GLU A 90 11.06 22.79 13.19
CA GLU A 90 11.96 22.73 14.32
C GLU A 90 11.15 22.38 15.56
N GLY A 91 10.98 21.06 15.70
CA GLY A 91 10.40 20.39 16.84
C GLY A 91 10.96 18.99 16.89
N GLN A 92 12.24 18.92 17.29
CA GLN A 92 13.00 17.71 17.61
C GLN A 92 13.45 16.88 16.40
N TRP A 93 14.41 17.46 15.68
CA TRP A 93 15.55 16.71 15.19
C TRP A 93 16.22 16.00 16.38
N VAL A 94 15.70 14.83 16.78
CA VAL A 94 16.64 13.78 17.16
C VAL A 94 17.39 13.50 15.87
N LYS A 95 18.65 13.88 15.87
CA LYS A 95 19.66 13.47 14.92
C LYS A 95 19.76 11.94 14.96
N GLU A 96 18.76 11.26 14.42
CA GLU A 96 18.98 9.98 13.77
C GLU A 96 19.24 10.37 12.33
N GLU A 97 20.46 10.09 11.90
CA GLU A 97 21.04 10.54 10.66
C GLU A 97 20.03 10.53 9.51
N LYS A 98 19.97 11.67 8.83
CA LYS A 98 19.95 11.70 7.38
C LYS A 98 21.18 10.94 6.89
N ALA A 99 21.15 9.62 7.01
CA ALA A 99 21.58 8.77 5.95
C ALA A 99 20.45 8.88 4.91
N ALA A 100 20.43 9.86 4.01
CA ALA A 100 21.30 9.77 2.85
C ALA A 100 21.91 8.37 2.84
N ARG A 101 21.23 7.42 2.22
CA ARG A 101 21.91 6.21 1.78
C ARG A 101 23.00 6.65 0.77
N LEU A 102 24.06 7.31 1.24
CA LEU A 102 25.37 6.69 1.26
C LEU A 102 25.14 5.31 1.88
N PHE A 103 24.60 4.40 1.06
CA PHE A 103 25.05 3.04 1.15
C PHE A 103 26.58 3.18 1.23
N PRO A 104 27.24 2.71 2.31
CA PRO A 104 28.61 2.30 2.07
C PRO A 104 28.47 1.33 0.90
N ALA A 105 29.11 1.69 -0.23
CA ALA A 105 29.13 0.86 -1.42
C ALA A 105 29.23 -0.58 -0.96
N ASP A 106 28.20 -1.36 -1.31
CA ASP A 106 28.07 -2.80 -1.08
C ASP A 106 28.99 -3.32 0.02
N VAL A 107 28.55 -3.32 1.29
CA VAL A 107 29.07 -4.34 2.20
C VAL A 107 28.64 -5.65 1.54
N PRO A 108 29.56 -6.45 0.97
CA PRO A 108 29.18 -7.66 0.30
C PRO A 108 28.48 -8.49 1.35
N LEU A 109 27.24 -8.90 1.07
CA LEU A 109 26.59 -9.89 1.89
C LEU A 109 27.52 -11.09 1.88
N ASP A 110 28.11 -11.38 3.03
CA ASP A 110 29.05 -12.48 3.19
C ASP A 110 28.40 -13.76 2.64
N GLU A 111 29.07 -14.42 1.70
CA GLU A 111 28.50 -15.55 0.97
C GLU A 111 28.09 -16.68 1.93
N ALA A 112 28.82 -16.84 3.04
CA ALA A 112 28.48 -17.80 4.07
C ALA A 112 27.17 -17.44 4.79
N SER A 113 26.98 -16.16 5.15
CA SER A 113 25.74 -15.65 5.73
C SER A 113 24.54 -15.81 4.78
N LEU A 114 24.72 -15.55 3.48
CA LEU A 114 23.66 -15.78 2.48
C LEU A 114 23.30 -17.26 2.37
N LEU A 115 24.29 -18.16 2.38
CA LEU A 115 24.06 -19.61 2.36
C LEU A 115 23.29 -20.10 3.59
N GLU A 116 23.58 -19.56 4.77
CA GLU A 116 22.83 -19.83 5.99
C GLU A 116 21.37 -19.40 5.85
N MET A 117 21.13 -18.17 5.36
CA MET A 117 19.77 -17.67 5.11
C MET A 117 19.02 -18.55 4.10
N LYS A 118 19.69 -19.03 3.04
CA LYS A 118 19.08 -19.97 2.08
C LYS A 118 18.73 -21.32 2.73
N ALA A 119 19.57 -21.81 3.64
CA ALA A 119 19.29 -23.02 4.41
C ALA A 119 18.12 -22.82 5.39
N ASP A 120 18.01 -21.63 5.98
CA ASP A 120 16.90 -21.27 6.85
C ASP A 120 15.59 -21.15 6.05
N VAL A 121 15.58 -20.50 4.88
CA VAL A 121 14.43 -20.49 3.95
C VAL A 121 13.95 -21.92 3.69
N ARG A 122 14.86 -22.85 3.37
CA ARG A 122 14.52 -24.26 3.16
C ARG A 122 13.86 -24.88 4.39
N SER A 123 14.42 -24.65 5.56
CA SER A 123 13.92 -25.20 6.83
C SER A 123 12.54 -24.63 7.20
N LEU A 124 12.34 -23.33 7.00
CA LEU A 124 11.10 -22.62 7.24
C LEU A 124 9.99 -23.04 6.28
N VAL A 125 10.28 -23.19 4.98
CA VAL A 125 9.31 -23.68 3.98
C VAL A 125 8.88 -25.11 4.30
N GLN A 126 9.83 -25.99 4.66
CA GLN A 126 9.51 -27.33 5.11
C GLN A 126 8.67 -27.32 6.40
N ARG A 127 8.99 -26.44 7.35
CA ARG A 127 8.23 -26.29 8.60
C ARG A 127 6.80 -25.84 8.32
N ALA A 128 6.60 -24.80 7.52
CA ALA A 128 5.27 -24.33 7.13
C ALA A 128 4.48 -25.42 6.41
N GLY A 129 5.13 -26.19 5.52
CA GLY A 129 4.51 -27.34 4.87
C GLY A 129 4.05 -28.44 5.84
N ARG A 130 4.86 -28.75 6.86
CA ARG A 130 4.46 -29.70 7.92
C ARG A 130 3.29 -29.18 8.75
N GLN A 131 3.37 -27.92 9.18
CA GLN A 131 2.31 -27.27 9.96
C GLN A 131 0.97 -27.23 9.19
N MET A 132 1.01 -27.10 7.87
CA MET A 132 -0.19 -27.16 7.02
C MET A 132 -0.75 -28.57 6.79
N ALA A 133 0.10 -29.60 6.85
CA ALA A 133 -0.34 -30.98 6.72
C ALA A 133 -0.87 -31.56 8.04
N GLU A 134 -0.39 -31.02 9.17
CA GLU A 134 -0.81 -31.42 10.50
C GLU A 134 -2.22 -30.91 10.81
N THR A 135 -3.19 -31.83 10.83
CA THR A 135 -4.58 -31.57 11.23
C THR A 135 -4.65 -31.29 12.74
N GLY A 136 -4.32 -30.06 13.15
CA GLY A 136 -4.32 -29.64 14.56
C GLY A 136 -3.24 -28.64 14.96
N ALA A 137 -2.36 -28.24 14.05
CA ALA A 137 -1.39 -27.18 14.34
C ALA A 137 -2.11 -25.83 14.60
N PRO A 138 -1.68 -25.03 15.60
CA PRO A 138 -2.25 -23.70 15.80
C PRO A 138 -2.01 -22.83 14.56
N GLU A 139 -3.05 -22.18 14.05
CA GLU A 139 -2.98 -21.29 12.87
C GLU A 139 -1.95 -20.17 13.07
N SER A 140 -1.79 -19.69 14.30
CA SER A 140 -0.77 -18.70 14.69
C SER A 140 0.66 -19.19 14.44
N SER A 141 0.92 -20.49 14.57
CA SER A 141 2.25 -21.06 14.33
C SER A 141 2.62 -21.09 12.85
N ILE A 142 1.63 -21.28 11.97
CA ILE A 142 1.78 -21.20 10.51
C ILE A 142 2.01 -19.73 10.13
N LEU A 143 1.17 -18.82 10.63
CA LEU A 143 1.27 -17.38 10.35
C LEU A 143 2.62 -16.80 10.76
N ASN A 144 3.14 -17.17 11.93
CA ASN A 144 4.46 -16.74 12.38
C ASN A 144 5.56 -17.18 11.42
N THR A 145 5.55 -18.44 10.97
CA THR A 145 6.51 -18.93 9.96
C THR A 145 6.37 -18.15 8.65
N MET A 146 5.12 -17.85 8.23
CA MET A 146 4.85 -17.10 6.99
C MET A 146 5.30 -15.65 7.03
N HIS A 147 5.19 -14.97 8.17
CA HIS A 147 5.67 -13.61 8.31
C HIS A 147 7.19 -13.53 8.16
N VAL A 148 7.93 -14.49 8.73
CA VAL A 148 9.39 -14.59 8.54
C VAL A 148 9.73 -14.89 7.08
N LEU A 149 9.04 -15.85 6.47
CA LEU A 149 9.22 -16.16 5.04
C LEU A 149 8.90 -14.95 4.15
N SER A 150 7.88 -14.15 4.48
CA SER A 150 7.53 -12.93 3.75
C SER A 150 8.64 -11.87 3.84
N ALA A 151 9.27 -11.72 5.01
CA ALA A 151 10.40 -10.82 5.17
C ALA A 151 11.62 -11.27 4.35
N TYR A 152 11.88 -12.59 4.30
CA TYR A 152 12.94 -13.15 3.47
C TYR A 152 12.64 -13.06 1.97
N ALA A 153 11.36 -13.15 1.58
CA ALA A 153 10.92 -12.99 0.20
C ALA A 153 11.14 -11.57 -0.35
N SER A 154 11.27 -10.56 0.53
CA SER A 154 11.65 -9.19 0.14
C SER A 154 13.15 -9.01 -0.13
N ILE A 155 13.97 -10.06 0.02
CA ILE A 155 15.40 -10.05 -0.25
C ILE A 155 15.65 -10.69 -1.62
N VAL A 156 16.03 -9.87 -2.61
CA VAL A 156 16.26 -10.30 -4.00
C VAL A 156 17.19 -11.52 -4.09
N SER A 157 18.30 -11.54 -3.33
CA SER A 157 19.30 -12.62 -3.35
C SER A 157 18.79 -13.98 -2.83
N LEU A 158 17.62 -14.01 -2.18
CA LEU A 158 16.97 -15.24 -1.71
C LEU A 158 15.89 -15.74 -2.66
N ALA A 159 15.50 -14.99 -3.69
CA ALA A 159 14.40 -15.35 -4.59
C ALA A 159 14.59 -16.75 -5.23
N SER A 160 15.82 -17.12 -5.60
CA SER A 160 16.12 -18.46 -6.14
C SER A 160 15.92 -19.57 -5.12
N ALA A 161 16.23 -19.33 -3.84
CA ALA A 161 16.03 -20.32 -2.79
C ALA A 161 14.54 -20.65 -2.59
N PHE A 162 13.63 -19.69 -2.75
CA PHE A 162 12.19 -19.94 -2.70
C PHE A 162 11.70 -20.83 -3.85
N LYS A 163 12.28 -20.69 -5.05
CA LYS A 163 11.97 -21.57 -6.19
C LYS A 163 12.47 -23.00 -5.94
N GLU A 164 13.73 -23.14 -5.52
CA GLU A 164 14.37 -24.44 -5.29
C GLU A 164 13.73 -25.25 -4.15
N THR A 165 13.15 -24.56 -3.17
CA THR A 165 12.55 -25.20 -1.99
C THR A 165 11.09 -25.60 -2.16
N GLY A 166 10.49 -25.31 -3.33
CA GLY A 166 9.08 -25.59 -3.59
C GLY A 166 8.12 -24.66 -2.86
N ALA A 167 8.58 -23.47 -2.44
CA ALA A 167 7.76 -22.50 -1.73
C ALA A 167 6.52 -22.06 -2.54
N LEU A 168 6.62 -22.03 -3.87
CA LEU A 168 5.49 -21.71 -4.76
C LEU A 168 4.35 -22.73 -4.64
N GLY A 169 4.67 -24.02 -4.48
CA GLY A 169 3.66 -25.07 -4.28
C GLY A 169 2.99 -24.96 -2.91
N LEU A 170 3.72 -24.50 -1.89
CA LEU A 170 3.15 -24.18 -0.58
C LEU A 170 2.23 -22.97 -0.66
N LEU A 171 2.67 -21.89 -1.30
CA LEU A 171 1.86 -20.68 -1.51
C LEU A 171 0.56 -20.98 -2.23
N MET A 172 0.59 -21.81 -3.27
CA MET A 172 -0.61 -22.23 -3.98
C MET A 172 -1.65 -22.87 -3.04
N LYS A 173 -1.21 -23.73 -2.12
CA LYS A 173 -2.11 -24.36 -1.12
C LYS A 173 -2.65 -23.34 -0.12
N MET A 174 -1.85 -22.35 0.25
CA MET A 174 -2.22 -21.31 1.23
C MET A 174 -3.18 -20.27 0.66
N LEU A 175 -3.04 -19.95 -0.63
CA LEU A 175 -3.96 -19.08 -1.37
C LEU A 175 -5.34 -19.73 -1.55
N CYS A 176 -5.46 -21.04 -1.37
CA CYS A 176 -6.75 -21.75 -1.36
C CYS A 176 -7.21 -22.12 0.06
N HIS A 177 -6.57 -21.58 1.11
CA HIS A 177 -6.88 -21.92 2.49
C HIS A 177 -8.14 -21.20 2.98
N LYS A 178 -8.96 -21.87 3.81
CA LYS A 178 -10.21 -21.32 4.34
C LYS A 178 -9.99 -20.14 5.30
N GLU A 179 -8.88 -20.14 6.02
CA GLU A 179 -8.51 -19.06 6.96
C GLU A 179 -7.96 -17.84 6.21
N LYS A 180 -8.63 -16.70 6.37
CA LYS A 180 -8.32 -15.46 5.64
C LYS A 180 -6.95 -14.89 5.99
N GLN A 181 -6.47 -15.06 7.22
CA GLN A 181 -5.14 -14.58 7.60
C GLN A 181 -4.03 -15.35 6.89
N ILE A 182 -4.21 -16.66 6.69
CA ILE A 182 -3.25 -17.52 5.97
C ILE A 182 -3.23 -17.13 4.49
N HIS A 183 -4.42 -16.93 3.90
CA HIS A 183 -4.55 -16.42 2.55
C HIS A 183 -3.83 -15.07 2.37
N CYS A 184 -4.17 -14.06 3.19
CA CYS A 184 -3.60 -12.71 3.09
C CYS A 184 -2.07 -12.71 3.27
N SER A 185 -1.55 -13.55 4.16
CA SER A 185 -0.11 -13.70 4.37
C SER A 185 0.58 -14.33 3.16
N ALA A 186 -0.02 -15.35 2.54
CA ALA A 186 0.47 -15.94 1.31
C ALA A 186 0.46 -14.94 0.14
N SER A 187 -0.59 -14.12 0.03
CA SER A 187 -0.65 -13.02 -0.95
C SER A 187 0.50 -12.02 -0.78
N LYS A 188 0.80 -11.61 0.45
CA LYS A 188 1.92 -10.67 0.74
C LYS A 188 3.27 -11.27 0.37
N MET A 189 3.50 -12.54 0.72
CA MET A 189 4.72 -13.24 0.36
C MET A 189 4.87 -13.40 -1.16
N LEU A 190 3.79 -13.74 -1.85
CA LEU A 190 3.78 -13.88 -3.30
C LEU A 190 4.04 -12.53 -4.00
N ARG A 191 3.47 -11.43 -3.49
CA ARG A 191 3.77 -10.08 -3.96
C ARG A 191 5.25 -9.73 -3.82
N ALA A 192 5.87 -10.05 -2.69
CA ALA A 192 7.30 -9.84 -2.48
C ALA A 192 8.15 -10.63 -3.50
N LEU A 193 7.84 -11.90 -3.73
CA LEU A 193 8.53 -12.72 -4.73
C LEU A 193 8.34 -12.19 -6.16
N ALA A 194 7.11 -11.81 -6.51
CA ALA A 194 6.77 -11.30 -7.84
C ALA A 194 7.47 -9.97 -8.16
N SER A 195 7.75 -9.15 -7.14
CA SER A 195 8.50 -7.90 -7.29
C SER A 195 9.97 -8.11 -7.70
N HIS A 196 10.51 -9.30 -7.48
CA HIS A 196 11.90 -9.64 -7.81
C HIS A 196 12.00 -10.56 -9.03
N ASP A 197 10.96 -11.33 -9.30
CA ASP A 197 10.91 -12.29 -10.39
C ASP A 197 9.48 -12.53 -10.85
N ALA A 198 9.12 -11.94 -11.99
CA ALA A 198 7.82 -12.13 -12.64
C ALA A 198 7.52 -13.61 -12.99
N GLY A 199 8.56 -14.45 -13.12
CA GLY A 199 8.43 -15.89 -13.34
C GLY A 199 7.76 -16.63 -12.19
N SER A 200 7.99 -16.23 -10.95
CA SER A 200 7.36 -16.82 -9.75
C SER A 200 5.86 -16.59 -9.74
N TRP A 201 5.43 -15.41 -10.18
CA TRP A 201 4.01 -15.06 -10.35
C TRP A 201 3.36 -15.89 -11.46
N ALA A 202 3.97 -15.92 -12.65
CA ALA A 202 3.46 -16.69 -13.78
C ALA A 202 3.33 -18.18 -13.46
N HIS A 203 4.30 -18.75 -12.74
CA HIS A 203 4.26 -20.15 -12.32
C HIS A 203 3.06 -20.44 -11.40
N VAL A 204 2.80 -19.58 -10.41
CA VAL A 204 1.67 -19.77 -9.48
C VAL A 204 0.33 -19.64 -10.22
N LEU A 205 0.18 -18.63 -11.08
CA LEU A 205 -1.05 -18.45 -11.86
C LEU A 205 -1.31 -19.61 -12.82
N LEU A 206 -0.29 -20.08 -13.54
CA LEU A 206 -0.42 -21.25 -14.41
C LEU A 206 -0.82 -22.48 -13.59
N SER A 207 -0.20 -22.70 -12.43
CA SER A 207 -0.51 -23.82 -11.55
C SER A 207 -1.93 -23.74 -10.98
N LEU A 208 -2.41 -22.54 -10.63
CA LEU A 208 -3.79 -22.30 -10.21
C LEU A 208 -4.78 -22.52 -11.37
N SER A 209 -4.45 -22.09 -12.58
CA SER A 209 -5.34 -22.27 -13.75
C SER A 209 -5.50 -23.74 -14.16
N GLN A 210 -4.49 -24.57 -13.89
CA GLN A 210 -4.51 -26.00 -14.18
C GLN A 210 -5.22 -26.84 -13.11
N GLN A 211 -5.52 -26.26 -11.95
CA GLN A 211 -6.29 -26.97 -10.93
C GLN A 211 -7.77 -26.97 -11.33
N ASP A 212 -8.33 -28.17 -11.55
CA ASP A 212 -9.75 -28.35 -11.80
C ASP A 212 -10.58 -27.84 -10.61
N GLY A 213 -11.55 -26.97 -10.88
CA GLY A 213 -12.50 -26.50 -9.86
C GLY A 213 -11.96 -25.41 -8.91
N VAL A 214 -10.88 -24.70 -9.26
CA VAL A 214 -10.41 -23.54 -8.48
C VAL A 214 -11.49 -22.50 -8.25
N GLU A 215 -12.39 -22.29 -9.22
CA GLU A 215 -13.55 -21.41 -9.05
C GLU A 215 -14.56 -21.87 -8.00
N GLN A 216 -14.65 -23.19 -7.73
CA GLN A 216 -15.55 -23.77 -6.74
C GLN A 216 -14.94 -23.78 -5.33
N HIS A 217 -13.61 -23.75 -5.21
CA HIS A 217 -12.89 -23.80 -3.94
C HIS A 217 -12.40 -22.43 -3.44
N MET A 218 -12.28 -21.43 -4.31
CA MET A 218 -11.94 -20.06 -3.91
C MET A 218 -13.18 -19.23 -3.61
N ASP A 219 -13.20 -18.58 -2.46
CA ASP A 219 -14.26 -17.62 -2.13
C ASP A 219 -14.15 -16.35 -3.01
N PHE A 220 -15.16 -15.49 -2.94
CA PHE A 220 -15.19 -14.25 -3.72
C PHE A 220 -14.00 -13.33 -3.38
N ASP A 221 -13.65 -13.23 -2.11
CA ASP A 221 -12.55 -12.38 -1.62
C ASP A 221 -11.17 -12.86 -2.12
N SER A 222 -10.94 -14.17 -2.16
CA SER A 222 -9.71 -14.78 -2.67
C SER A 222 -9.54 -14.55 -4.16
N ARG A 223 -10.63 -14.68 -4.93
CA ARG A 223 -10.66 -14.37 -6.36
C ARG A 223 -10.39 -12.88 -6.62
N TYR A 224 -11.01 -12.00 -5.83
CA TYR A 224 -10.76 -10.56 -5.92
C TYR A 224 -9.30 -10.21 -5.60
N THR A 225 -8.73 -10.80 -4.55
CA THR A 225 -7.33 -10.57 -4.17
C THR A 225 -6.35 -11.08 -5.23
N LEU A 226 -6.61 -12.23 -5.86
CA LEU A 226 -5.79 -12.72 -6.98
C LEU A 226 -5.86 -11.80 -8.19
N LEU A 227 -7.04 -11.25 -8.49
CA LEU A 227 -7.22 -10.26 -9.56
C LEU A 227 -6.51 -8.94 -9.24
N GLU A 228 -6.54 -8.48 -7.98
CA GLU A 228 -5.81 -7.30 -7.51
C GLU A 228 -4.29 -7.51 -7.67
N LEU A 229 -3.76 -8.66 -7.22
CA LEU A 229 -2.35 -9.00 -7.39
C LEU A 229 -1.95 -9.13 -8.88
N PHE A 230 -2.84 -9.63 -9.74
CA PHE A 230 -2.61 -9.67 -11.19
C PHE A 230 -2.55 -8.26 -11.80
N ALA A 231 -3.48 -7.40 -11.41
CA ALA A 231 -3.49 -6.01 -11.85
C ALA A 231 -2.21 -5.29 -11.41
N GLU A 232 -1.79 -5.43 -10.15
CA GLU A 232 -0.58 -4.80 -9.61
C GLU A 232 0.71 -5.26 -10.32
N THR A 233 0.85 -6.56 -10.57
CA THR A 233 2.04 -7.11 -11.24
C THR A 233 2.13 -6.70 -12.70
N THR A 234 0.99 -6.56 -13.38
CA THR A 234 0.92 -6.08 -14.78
C THR A 234 0.93 -4.56 -14.88
N SER A 235 0.60 -3.82 -13.81
CA SER A 235 0.61 -2.36 -13.77
C SER A 235 1.92 -1.75 -13.28
N SER A 236 2.86 -2.54 -12.72
CA SER A 236 4.16 -2.01 -12.32
C SER A 236 4.92 -1.53 -13.56
N GLU A 237 5.08 -0.21 -13.69
CA GLU A 237 5.65 0.51 -14.85
C GLU A 237 7.13 0.20 -15.15
N GLU A 238 7.73 -0.83 -14.56
CA GLU A 238 9.16 -1.17 -14.73
C GLU A 238 9.41 -2.38 -15.63
N HIS A 239 8.37 -3.03 -16.16
CA HIS A 239 8.50 -3.92 -17.32
C HIS A 239 7.98 -3.20 -18.57
N CYS A 240 8.50 -2.00 -18.84
CA CYS A 240 8.55 -1.54 -20.21
C CYS A 240 9.46 -2.52 -20.95
N MET A 241 8.88 -3.58 -21.53
CA MET A 241 9.49 -4.27 -22.65
C MET A 241 9.81 -3.19 -23.65
N SER A 242 11.07 -2.76 -23.72
CA SER A 242 11.55 -1.90 -24.78
C SER A 242 11.30 -2.67 -26.08
N PHE A 243 10.19 -2.35 -26.75
CA PHE A 243 9.83 -2.84 -28.08
C PHE A 243 10.72 -2.16 -29.14
N GLU A 244 12.02 -2.07 -28.87
CA GLU A 244 13.02 -1.67 -29.85
C GLU A 244 13.23 -2.85 -30.81
N GLY A 245 12.30 -3.03 -31.75
CA GLY A 245 12.52 -3.91 -32.92
C GLY A 245 11.44 -4.92 -33.29
N ILE A 246 10.28 -4.98 -32.63
CA ILE A 246 9.17 -5.83 -33.13
C ILE A 246 8.25 -4.99 -34.00
N HIS A 247 8.42 -5.08 -35.31
CA HIS A 247 7.48 -4.55 -36.29
C HIS A 247 6.15 -5.31 -36.15
N LEU A 248 5.15 -4.65 -35.58
CA LEU A 248 3.76 -5.10 -35.66
C LEU A 248 3.28 -4.98 -37.12
N PRO A 249 2.60 -5.98 -37.68
CA PRO A 249 1.97 -5.85 -38.99
C PRO A 249 0.85 -4.81 -38.91
N GLN A 250 0.95 -3.76 -39.74
CA GLN A 250 -0.14 -2.80 -39.94
C GLN A 250 -1.34 -3.52 -40.56
N VAL A 251 -2.52 -3.31 -39.98
CA VAL A 251 -3.82 -3.58 -40.61
C VAL A 251 -4.32 -2.29 -41.25
#